data_AF-A0A838R7X1-F1
#
_entry.id   AF-A0A838R7X1-F1
#
_cell.length_a   1.000
_cell.length_b   1.000
_cell.length_c   1.000
_cell.angle_alpha   90.00
_cell.angle_beta   90.00
_cell.angle_gamma   90.00
#
_symmetry.space_group_name_H-M   'P 1'
#
loop_
_entity.id
_entity.type
_entity.pdbx_description
1 polymer ?
#
loop_
_entity_poly.entity_id
_entity_poly.type
_entity_poly.pdbx_seq_one_letter_code
_entity_poly.pdbx_strand_id
1 'polypeptide(L)'
;MRNQWGMSNGEWGRRPAGSLCAHIPHSPLPIPHSFRPGVTLIELLITMAIMAIISAAILGTSSAAMENARRNRSQVLITKIQGLLQERLASYETRRVDVNTLIMNPINKLVSDQASAAPAQFAAANVTRGHMLADVQLLAKRELIKCEMPDHWADVTDDLVFLQGVPSPMQTYIRKYQQLVSSGVSIDKINLNDGAECLYLTIMTVTGDGEARTLFSKQDIGDVDSDGANEFIDGWGNAIAWVRWPAGFVPRSPLMSADSGADHDPLDVYRRDQPGTVPATGFHSSAQPFIARLRDPLPAFRMPPLVYSSGPDGISGINTTNDSIMDAGEKILLDPYC
;
A
#
# COMPACT_ATOMS: atom_id res chain seq x y z
N MET A 1 -19.40 -41.27 17.32
CA MET A 1 -18.43 -40.30 17.89
C MET A 1 -19.12 -39.54 19.01
N ARG A 2 -18.62 -39.66 20.24
CA ARG A 2 -19.11 -38.97 21.45
C ARG A 2 -18.23 -37.75 21.71
N ASN A 3 -18.82 -36.61 22.05
CA ASN A 3 -18.13 -35.43 22.56
C ASN A 3 -17.81 -35.57 24.06
N GLN A 4 -16.74 -34.89 24.51
CA GLN A 4 -16.15 -34.95 25.87
C GLN A 4 -17.04 -34.47 27.03
N TRP A 5 -18.35 -34.31 26.81
CA TRP A 5 -19.32 -33.96 27.86
C TRP A 5 -20.50 -34.93 27.96
N GLY A 6 -20.51 -36.04 27.19
CA GLY A 6 -21.36 -37.20 27.50
C GLY A 6 -22.87 -36.95 27.60
N MET A 7 -23.47 -36.06 26.78
CA MET A 7 -24.93 -35.85 26.76
C MET A 7 -25.53 -36.10 25.38
N SER A 8 -26.53 -36.97 25.33
CA SER A 8 -27.35 -37.29 24.14
C SER A 8 -28.57 -36.37 24.03
N ASN A 9 -28.85 -35.91 22.81
CA ASN A 9 -30.00 -35.06 22.46
C ASN A 9 -31.34 -35.82 22.43
N GLY A 10 -31.78 -36.38 23.55
CA GLY A 10 -33.06 -37.06 23.57
C GLY A 10 -33.43 -37.64 24.91
N GLU A 11 -33.65 -36.81 25.92
CA GLU A 11 -34.34 -37.23 27.14
C GLU A 11 -34.75 -36.00 27.98
N TRP A 12 -35.79 -35.29 27.54
CA TRP A 12 -36.57 -34.44 28.43
C TRP A 12 -37.99 -34.99 28.54
N GLY A 13 -38.04 -36.05 29.36
CA GLY A 13 -39.09 -36.35 30.33
C GLY A 13 -40.51 -35.88 30.06
N ARG A 14 -41.33 -36.84 29.61
CA ARG A 14 -42.73 -36.95 30.04
C ARG A 14 -42.78 -36.86 31.57
N ARG A 15 -43.64 -35.99 32.11
CA ARG A 15 -44.11 -36.09 33.50
C ARG A 15 -45.59 -36.45 33.54
N PRO A 16 -46.04 -37.19 34.56
CA PRO A 16 -47.35 -37.84 34.59
C PRO A 16 -48.45 -36.85 34.98
N ALA A 17 -49.66 -37.12 34.47
CA ALA A 17 -50.90 -36.53 34.93
C ALA A 17 -51.13 -36.87 36.41
N GLY A 18 -50.89 -35.90 37.28
CA GLY A 18 -51.26 -35.93 38.70
C GLY A 18 -52.11 -34.71 39.00
N SER A 19 -53.43 -34.91 38.94
CA SER A 19 -54.43 -33.95 39.42
C SER A 19 -54.32 -33.86 40.94
N LEU A 20 -53.66 -32.80 41.43
CA LEU A 20 -53.77 -32.35 42.80
C LEU A 20 -54.40 -30.96 42.77
N CYS A 21 -55.73 -30.94 42.90
CA CYS A 21 -56.50 -29.74 43.12
C CYS A 21 -56.25 -29.29 44.58
N ALA A 22 -55.17 -28.54 44.80
CA ALA A 22 -54.92 -27.87 46.07
C ALA A 22 -55.78 -26.59 46.11
N HIS A 23 -56.82 -26.61 46.95
CA HIS A 23 -57.66 -25.45 47.23
C HIS A 23 -56.83 -24.41 48.02
N ILE A 24 -56.35 -23.37 47.34
CA ILE A 24 -55.63 -22.25 47.97
C ILE A 24 -56.68 -21.39 48.68
N PRO A 25 -56.62 -21.22 50.01
CA PRO A 25 -57.52 -20.31 50.71
C PRO A 25 -57.24 -18.87 50.28
N HIS A 26 -58.26 -18.19 49.74
CA HIS A 26 -58.19 -16.78 49.44
C HIS A 26 -57.95 -15.97 50.72
N SER A 27 -56.86 -15.21 50.77
CA SER A 27 -56.57 -14.32 51.89
C SER A 27 -57.65 -13.24 52.00
N PRO A 28 -58.23 -12.96 53.19
CA PRO A 28 -59.27 -11.95 53.37
C PRO A 28 -58.70 -10.53 53.53
N LEU A 29 -57.42 -10.30 53.19
CA LEU A 29 -56.79 -9.00 53.31
C LEU A 29 -56.98 -8.21 52.01
N PRO A 30 -57.73 -7.09 52.03
CA PRO A 30 -57.88 -6.23 50.87
C PRO A 30 -56.51 -5.62 50.56
N ILE A 31 -55.91 -6.02 49.44
CA ILE A 31 -54.74 -5.34 48.88
C ILE A 31 -55.26 -3.95 48.47
N PRO A 32 -54.76 -2.85 49.06
CA PRO A 32 -55.13 -1.53 48.60
C PRO A 32 -54.72 -1.41 47.14
N HIS A 33 -55.70 -1.23 46.26
CA HIS A 33 -55.44 -0.88 44.87
C HIS A 33 -54.70 0.46 44.90
N SER A 34 -53.38 0.41 44.69
CA SER A 34 -52.58 1.57 44.36
C SER A 34 -53.23 2.23 43.16
N PHE A 35 -53.93 3.35 43.38
CA PHE A 35 -54.39 4.21 42.30
C PHE A 35 -53.17 4.49 41.43
N ARG A 36 -53.16 3.95 40.21
CA ARG A 36 -52.22 4.40 39.20
C ARG A 36 -52.70 5.79 38.82
N PRO A 37 -52.01 6.88 39.18
CA PRO A 37 -52.36 8.18 38.63
C PRO A 37 -52.28 8.05 37.10
N GLY A 38 -53.37 8.41 36.42
CA GLY A 38 -53.37 8.45 34.97
C GLY A 38 -52.33 9.48 34.52
N VAL A 39 -51.46 9.09 33.59
CA VAL A 39 -50.43 9.98 33.04
C VAL A 39 -51.13 11.17 32.40
N THR A 40 -50.79 12.38 32.85
CA THR A 40 -51.39 13.58 32.26
C THR A 40 -50.79 13.83 30.88
N LEU A 41 -51.59 14.37 29.95
CA LEU A 41 -51.11 14.67 28.58
C LEU A 41 -49.87 15.57 28.60
N ILE A 42 -49.78 16.47 29.57
CA ILE A 42 -48.62 17.37 29.75
C ILE A 42 -47.36 16.62 30.22
N GLU A 43 -47.49 15.63 31.09
CA GLU A 43 -46.37 14.79 31.56
C GLU A 43 -45.82 13.91 30.44
N LEU A 44 -46.70 13.39 29.59
CA LEU A 44 -46.32 12.66 28.37
C LEU A 44 -45.64 13.60 27.36
N LEU A 45 -46.11 14.84 27.20
CA LEU A 45 -45.47 15.84 26.35
C LEU A 45 -44.06 16.23 26.84
N ILE A 46 -43.89 16.44 28.15
CA ILE A 46 -42.61 16.79 28.75
C ILE A 46 -41.60 15.65 28.59
N THR A 47 -42.03 14.40 28.84
CA THR A 47 -41.14 13.23 28.70
C THR A 47 -40.70 13.01 27.26
N MET A 48 -41.61 13.12 26.28
CA MET A 48 -41.24 13.05 24.86
C MET A 48 -40.30 14.19 24.46
N ALA A 49 -40.51 15.41 24.96
CA ALA A 49 -39.63 16.55 24.70
C ALA A 49 -38.22 16.34 25.27
N ILE A 50 -38.10 15.89 26.52
CA ILE A 50 -36.81 15.59 27.16
C ILE A 50 -36.08 14.47 26.40
N MET A 51 -36.78 13.39 26.06
CA MET A 51 -36.20 12.28 25.29
C MET A 51 -35.75 12.72 23.90
N ALA A 52 -36.49 13.60 23.23
CA ALA A 52 -36.10 14.13 21.92
C ALA A 52 -34.81 14.97 22.01
N ILE A 53 -34.70 15.85 23.01
CA ILE A 53 -33.50 16.68 23.22
C ILE A 53 -32.28 15.81 23.52
N ILE A 54 -32.41 14.83 24.43
CA ILE A 54 -31.32 13.92 24.78
C ILE A 54 -30.91 13.07 23.58
N SER A 55 -31.88 12.53 22.82
CA SER A 55 -31.60 11.71 21.65
C SER A 55 -30.87 12.50 20.56
N ALA A 56 -31.29 13.75 20.30
CA ALA A 56 -30.62 14.62 19.35
C ALA A 56 -29.16 14.91 19.74
N ALA A 57 -28.89 15.19 21.02
CA ALA A 57 -27.54 15.41 21.53
C ALA A 57 -26.66 14.15 21.40
N ILE A 58 -27.17 12.98 21.79
CA ILE A 58 -26.43 11.70 21.73
C ILE A 58 -26.07 11.35 20.29
N LEU A 59 -27.03 11.48 19.34
CA LEU A 59 -26.79 11.19 17.93
C LEU A 59 -25.71 12.09 17.33
N GLY A 60 -25.74 13.39 17.64
CA GLY A 60 -24.71 14.34 17.20
C GLY A 60 -23.31 13.96 17.70
N THR A 61 -23.17 13.69 19.00
CA THR A 61 -21.87 13.30 19.59
C THR A 61 -21.37 11.94 19.10
N SER A 62 -22.28 10.97 18.89
CA SER A 62 -21.91 9.65 18.35
C SER A 62 -21.40 9.74 16.92
N SER A 63 -22.05 10.54 16.07
CA SER A 63 -21.61 10.73 14.69
C SER A 63 -20.18 11.30 14.61
N ALA A 64 -19.90 12.36 15.39
CA ALA A 64 -18.56 12.94 15.47
C ALA A 64 -17.52 11.95 16.06
N ALA A 65 -17.91 11.17 17.07
CA ALA A 65 -17.03 10.15 17.65
C ALA A 65 -16.70 9.02 16.66
N MET A 66 -17.68 8.56 15.88
CA MET A 66 -17.48 7.56 14.83
C MET A 66 -16.56 8.08 13.73
N GLU A 67 -16.74 9.33 13.29
CA GLU A 67 -15.91 9.93 12.26
C GLU A 67 -14.45 10.08 12.72
N ASN A 68 -14.25 10.52 13.97
CA ASN A 68 -12.93 10.55 14.58
C ASN A 68 -12.31 9.15 14.70
N ALA A 69 -13.12 8.14 15.03
CA ALA A 69 -12.64 6.75 15.10
C ALA A 69 -12.20 6.22 13.73
N ARG A 70 -12.94 6.51 12.65
CA ARG A 70 -12.57 6.15 11.28
C ARG A 70 -11.28 6.83 10.84
N ARG A 71 -11.14 8.12 11.11
CA ARG A 71 -9.91 8.88 10.81
C ARG A 71 -8.71 8.34 11.57
N ASN A 72 -8.84 8.13 12.88
CA ASN A 72 -7.76 7.59 13.71
C ASN A 72 -7.36 6.19 13.26
N ARG A 73 -8.33 5.33 12.93
CA ARG A 73 -8.07 4.00 12.39
C ARG A 73 -7.27 4.06 11.09
N SER A 74 -7.69 4.92 10.16
CA SER A 74 -7.01 5.11 8.87
C SER A 74 -5.58 5.60 9.07
N GLN A 75 -5.37 6.59 9.95
CA GLN A 75 -4.03 7.10 10.27
C GLN A 75 -3.12 6.03 10.88
N VAL A 76 -3.64 5.22 11.81
CA VAL A 76 -2.89 4.11 12.41
C VAL A 76 -2.53 3.07 11.36
N LEU A 77 -3.47 2.72 10.48
CA LEU A 77 -3.24 1.77 9.40
C LEU A 77 -2.16 2.26 8.41
N ILE A 78 -2.28 3.51 7.94
CA ILE A 78 -1.29 4.15 7.06
C ILE A 78 0.08 4.21 7.73
N THR A 79 0.14 4.58 9.02
CA THR A 79 1.42 4.65 9.76
C THR A 79 2.10 3.28 9.84
N LYS A 80 1.33 2.21 10.06
CA LYS A 80 1.87 0.84 10.06
C LYS A 80 2.41 0.45 8.69
N ILE A 81 1.63 0.67 7.64
CA ILE A 81 2.02 0.38 6.25
C ILE A 81 3.30 1.14 5.91
N GLN A 82 3.34 2.44 6.20
CA GLN A 82 4.50 3.29 5.96
C GLN A 82 5.75 2.76 6.66
N GLY A 83 5.64 2.32 7.92
CA GLY A 83 6.76 1.73 8.66
C GLY A 83 7.34 0.49 7.98
N LEU A 84 6.48 -0.42 7.54
CA LEU A 84 6.89 -1.64 6.82
C LEU A 84 7.55 -1.34 5.46
N LEU A 85 7.01 -0.37 4.73
CA LEU A 85 7.59 0.06 3.45
C LEU A 85 8.94 0.74 3.64
N GLN A 86 9.09 1.58 4.66
CA GLN A 86 10.36 2.24 4.97
C GLN A 86 11.44 1.24 5.38
N GLU A 87 11.08 0.24 6.21
CA GLU A 87 11.97 -0.86 6.56
C GLU A 87 12.41 -1.63 5.31
N ARG A 88 11.45 -1.96 4.43
CA ARG A 88 11.77 -2.62 3.17
C ARG A 88 12.65 -1.77 2.26
N LEU A 89 12.37 -0.48 2.14
CA LEU A 89 13.16 0.45 1.33
C LEU A 89 14.61 0.54 1.82
N ALA A 90 14.81 0.66 3.13
CA ALA A 90 16.14 0.73 3.74
C ALA A 90 16.98 -0.53 3.45
N SER A 91 16.35 -1.69 3.28
CA SER A 91 17.06 -2.93 2.94
C SER A 91 17.80 -2.86 1.58
N TYR A 92 17.33 -2.04 0.63
CA TYR A 92 17.97 -1.93 -0.69
C TYR A 92 19.26 -1.12 -0.69
N GLU A 93 19.50 -0.29 0.33
CA GLU A 93 20.73 0.51 0.41
C GLU A 93 21.97 -0.40 0.34
N THR A 94 21.94 -1.53 1.05
CA THR A 94 23.05 -2.49 1.12
C THR A 94 22.92 -3.67 0.15
N ARG A 95 21.78 -3.80 -0.54
CA ARG A 95 21.49 -4.96 -1.38
C ARG A 95 22.31 -4.96 -2.65
N ARG A 96 22.87 -6.13 -2.96
CA ARG A 96 23.57 -6.39 -4.23
C ARG A 96 22.56 -6.73 -5.31
N VAL A 97 22.88 -6.33 -6.54
CA VAL A 97 22.04 -6.55 -7.72
C VAL A 97 22.84 -7.25 -8.79
N ASP A 98 22.27 -8.33 -9.32
CA ASP A 98 22.86 -9.07 -10.43
C ASP A 98 22.41 -8.43 -11.75
N VAL A 99 23.36 -7.77 -12.41
CA VAL A 99 23.14 -7.04 -13.65
C VAL A 99 23.19 -7.99 -14.84
N ASN A 100 22.29 -7.77 -15.79
CA ASN A 100 22.20 -8.48 -17.06
C ASN A 100 23.55 -8.45 -17.81
N THR A 101 24.04 -9.64 -18.16
CA THR A 101 25.28 -9.82 -18.92
C THR A 101 25.31 -9.08 -20.27
N LEU A 102 24.16 -8.87 -20.91
CA LEU A 102 24.07 -8.08 -22.15
C LEU A 102 24.48 -6.61 -21.93
N ILE A 103 24.18 -6.06 -20.76
CA ILE A 103 24.59 -4.71 -20.37
C ILE A 103 26.05 -4.71 -19.89
N MET A 104 26.46 -5.75 -19.16
CA MET A 104 27.79 -5.84 -18.56
C MET A 104 28.91 -6.11 -19.59
N ASN A 105 28.63 -6.86 -20.66
CA ASN A 105 29.63 -7.25 -21.65
C ASN A 105 30.27 -6.05 -22.39
N PRO A 106 29.51 -5.08 -22.94
CA PRO A 106 30.07 -3.87 -23.54
C PRO A 106 30.94 -3.06 -22.57
N ILE A 107 30.53 -2.97 -21.29
CA ILE A 107 31.28 -2.25 -20.24
C ILE A 107 32.62 -2.93 -19.97
N ASN A 108 32.61 -4.27 -19.88
CA ASN A 108 33.83 -5.05 -19.71
C ASN A 108 34.76 -4.93 -20.92
N LYS A 109 34.19 -4.95 -22.13
CA LYS A 109 34.91 -4.87 -23.39
C LYS A 109 35.69 -3.56 -23.54
N LEU A 110 35.14 -2.45 -23.02
CA LEU A 110 35.79 -1.14 -23.06
C LEU A 110 37.21 -1.14 -22.46
N VAL A 111 37.41 -1.87 -21.36
CA VAL A 111 38.74 -1.99 -20.74
C VAL A 111 39.61 -3.03 -21.44
N SER A 112 39.03 -4.16 -21.87
CA SER A 112 39.81 -5.19 -22.57
C SER A 112 40.35 -4.71 -23.92
N ASP A 113 39.59 -3.88 -24.65
CA ASP A 113 40.02 -3.30 -25.92
C ASP A 113 41.20 -2.34 -25.74
N GLN A 114 41.36 -1.76 -24.56
CA GLN A 114 42.43 -0.81 -24.22
C GLN A 114 43.60 -1.47 -23.46
N ALA A 115 43.61 -2.80 -23.32
CA ALA A 115 44.63 -3.50 -22.53
C ALA A 115 46.07 -3.29 -23.03
N SER A 116 46.25 -3.04 -24.33
CA SER A 116 47.54 -2.75 -24.95
C SER A 116 47.78 -1.25 -25.23
N ALA A 117 46.89 -0.38 -24.76
CA ALA A 117 46.96 1.06 -25.00
C ALA A 117 48.02 1.74 -24.13
N ALA A 118 48.32 3.02 -24.42
CA ALA A 118 49.21 3.81 -23.57
C ALA A 118 48.65 3.90 -22.13
N PRO A 119 49.49 3.99 -21.08
CA PRO A 119 49.03 3.99 -19.68
C PRO A 119 47.94 5.02 -19.37
N ALA A 120 48.03 6.22 -19.97
CA ALA A 120 47.03 7.28 -19.80
C ALA A 120 45.65 6.89 -20.39
N GLN A 121 45.63 6.22 -21.55
CA GLN A 121 44.40 5.76 -22.20
C GLN A 121 43.75 4.62 -21.41
N PHE A 122 44.56 3.68 -20.91
CA PHE A 122 44.08 2.60 -20.04
C PHE A 122 43.49 3.15 -18.73
N ALA A 123 44.14 4.14 -18.11
CA ALA A 123 43.61 4.79 -16.91
C ALA A 123 42.27 5.48 -17.18
N ALA A 124 42.15 6.23 -18.27
CA ALA A 124 40.90 6.88 -18.68
C ALA A 124 39.77 5.86 -18.92
N ALA A 125 40.07 4.73 -19.57
CA ALA A 125 39.10 3.66 -19.81
C ALA A 125 38.58 3.05 -18.49
N ASN A 126 39.45 2.87 -17.48
CA ASN A 126 39.03 2.37 -16.17
C ASN A 126 38.13 3.36 -15.42
N VAL A 127 38.38 4.67 -15.53
CA VAL A 127 37.50 5.70 -14.95
C VAL A 127 36.12 5.67 -15.62
N THR A 128 36.07 5.64 -16.96
CA THR A 128 34.81 5.53 -17.71
C THR A 128 34.05 4.27 -17.33
N ARG A 129 34.73 3.12 -17.22
CA ARG A 129 34.14 1.88 -16.72
C ARG A 129 33.52 2.06 -15.34
N GLY A 130 34.23 2.70 -14.40
CA GLY A 130 33.71 2.98 -13.06
C GLY A 130 32.40 3.78 -13.08
N HIS A 131 32.36 4.83 -13.90
CA HIS A 131 31.15 5.63 -14.11
C HIS A 131 29.99 4.81 -14.71
N MET A 132 30.28 4.01 -15.73
CA MET A 132 29.27 3.13 -16.36
C MET A 132 28.70 2.11 -15.38
N LEU A 133 29.56 1.51 -14.56
CA LEU A 133 29.14 0.56 -13.53
C LEU A 133 28.26 1.22 -12.48
N ALA A 134 28.60 2.42 -12.04
CA ALA A 134 27.79 3.17 -11.09
C ALA A 134 26.40 3.50 -11.66
N ASP A 135 26.32 3.99 -12.91
CA ASP A 135 25.05 4.31 -13.58
C ASP A 135 24.16 3.06 -13.72
N VAL A 136 24.75 1.94 -14.14
CA VAL A 136 24.01 0.68 -14.32
C VAL A 136 23.60 0.04 -13.00
N GLN A 137 24.43 0.11 -11.96
CA GLN A 137 24.08 -0.41 -10.64
C GLN A 137 22.91 0.36 -10.02
N LEU A 138 22.89 1.69 -10.18
CA LEU A 138 21.78 2.52 -9.71
C LEU A 138 20.47 2.15 -10.42
N LEU A 139 20.49 2.06 -11.75
CA LEU A 139 19.34 1.64 -12.54
C LEU A 139 18.89 0.22 -12.19
N ALA A 140 19.81 -0.74 -12.15
CA ALA A 140 19.47 -2.12 -11.77
C ALA A 140 18.83 -2.19 -10.38
N LYS A 141 19.28 -1.37 -9.42
CA LYS A 141 18.67 -1.29 -8.10
C LYS A 141 17.26 -0.68 -8.14
N ARG A 142 17.04 0.37 -8.94
CA ARG A 142 15.71 0.95 -9.15
C ARG A 142 14.76 -0.05 -9.81
N GLU A 143 15.21 -0.79 -10.82
CA GLU A 143 14.44 -1.88 -11.43
C GLU A 143 14.13 -2.99 -10.42
N LEU A 144 15.08 -3.37 -9.56
CA LEU A 144 14.82 -4.33 -8.48
C LEU A 144 13.72 -3.85 -7.53
N ILE A 145 13.75 -2.58 -7.13
CA ILE A 145 12.71 -2.00 -6.28
C ILE A 145 11.38 -2.03 -7.02
N LYS A 146 11.34 -1.68 -8.32
CA LYS A 146 10.13 -1.78 -9.14
C LYS A 146 9.53 -3.20 -9.13
N CYS A 147 10.36 -4.20 -9.35
CA CYS A 147 9.92 -5.61 -9.37
C CYS A 147 9.41 -6.11 -8.01
N GLU A 148 9.98 -5.63 -6.90
CA GLU A 148 9.66 -6.12 -5.55
C GLU A 148 8.65 -5.25 -4.80
N MET A 149 8.41 -4.04 -5.27
CA MET A 149 7.51 -3.04 -4.68
C MET A 149 6.67 -2.36 -5.77
N PRO A 150 5.92 -3.11 -6.61
CA PRO A 150 5.11 -2.57 -7.71
C PRO A 150 4.14 -1.50 -7.20
N ASP A 151 3.92 -0.42 -7.96
CA ASP A 151 2.86 0.54 -7.68
C ASP A 151 1.71 0.47 -8.68
N HIS A 152 1.88 -0.28 -9.78
CA HIS A 152 0.82 -0.61 -10.73
C HIS A 152 1.05 -2.03 -11.29
N TRP A 153 0.02 -2.61 -11.90
CA TRP A 153 0.16 -3.91 -12.60
C TRP A 153 1.09 -3.85 -13.80
N ALA A 154 1.23 -2.67 -14.42
CA ALA A 154 2.17 -2.44 -15.52
C ALA A 154 3.61 -2.81 -15.12
N ASP A 155 4.05 -2.41 -13.92
CA ASP A 155 5.39 -2.73 -13.41
C ASP A 155 5.66 -4.23 -13.28
N VAL A 156 4.61 -5.00 -13.01
CA VAL A 156 4.67 -6.46 -12.85
C VAL A 156 4.79 -7.15 -14.22
N THR A 157 4.23 -6.54 -15.26
CA THR A 157 4.23 -7.08 -16.62
C THR A 157 5.35 -6.55 -17.51
N ASP A 158 6.04 -5.50 -17.07
CA ASP A 158 7.14 -4.88 -17.80
C ASP A 158 8.34 -5.82 -17.99
N ASP A 159 8.98 -5.69 -19.16
CA ASP A 159 10.20 -6.42 -19.48
C ASP A 159 11.40 -5.88 -18.69
N LEU A 160 12.25 -6.81 -18.23
CA LEU A 160 13.48 -6.48 -17.49
C LEU A 160 14.59 -6.07 -18.46
N VAL A 161 15.24 -4.95 -18.15
CA VAL A 161 16.35 -4.41 -18.94
C VAL A 161 17.69 -4.62 -18.24
N PHE A 162 17.77 -4.33 -16.94
CA PHE A 162 19.01 -4.29 -16.19
C PHE A 162 19.23 -5.53 -15.33
N LEU A 163 18.19 -6.17 -14.83
CA LEU A 163 18.29 -7.37 -14.01
C LEU A 163 18.58 -8.61 -14.86
N GLN A 164 19.42 -9.49 -14.33
CA GLN A 164 19.76 -10.76 -14.98
C GLN A 164 18.59 -11.75 -15.03
N GLY A 165 17.59 -11.60 -14.15
CA GLY A 165 16.41 -12.46 -14.10
C GLY A 165 15.33 -11.93 -13.17
N VAL A 166 14.14 -12.52 -13.28
CA VAL A 166 12.93 -12.11 -12.54
C VAL A 166 13.07 -12.44 -11.05
N PRO A 167 13.02 -11.44 -10.14
CA PRO A 167 13.05 -11.67 -8.70
C PRO A 167 11.89 -12.55 -8.23
N SER A 168 12.10 -13.32 -7.16
CA SER A 168 11.08 -14.22 -6.62
C SER A 168 9.76 -13.53 -6.22
N PRO A 169 9.76 -12.33 -5.61
CA PRO A 169 8.52 -11.61 -5.33
C PRO A 169 7.71 -11.30 -6.59
N MET A 170 8.37 -10.79 -7.63
CA MET A 170 7.73 -10.47 -8.91
C MET A 170 7.08 -11.69 -9.56
N GLN A 171 7.69 -12.88 -9.48
CA GLN A 171 7.06 -14.12 -9.96
C GLN A 171 5.74 -14.43 -9.25
N THR A 172 5.61 -14.06 -7.97
CA THR A 172 4.36 -14.21 -7.22
C THR A 172 3.31 -13.22 -7.70
N TYR A 173 3.70 -11.97 -7.98
CA TYR A 173 2.81 -10.96 -8.54
C TYR A 173 2.32 -11.34 -9.94
N ILE A 174 3.23 -11.80 -10.82
CA ILE A 174 2.89 -12.27 -12.17
C ILE A 174 1.84 -13.39 -12.11
N ARG A 175 2.02 -14.38 -11.21
CA ARG A 175 1.03 -15.45 -11.05
C ARG A 175 -0.32 -14.93 -10.60
N LYS A 176 -0.35 -13.97 -9.67
CA LYS A 176 -1.59 -13.37 -9.20
C LYS A 176 -2.29 -12.59 -10.31
N TYR A 177 -1.55 -11.75 -11.05
CA TYR A 177 -2.08 -11.02 -12.20
C TYR A 177 -2.65 -11.97 -13.28
N GLN A 178 -1.91 -13.03 -13.63
CA GLN A 178 -2.38 -14.04 -14.57
C GLN A 178 -3.66 -14.75 -14.11
N GLN A 179 -3.83 -14.96 -12.80
CA GLN A 179 -5.07 -15.52 -12.23
C GLN A 179 -6.26 -14.56 -12.40
N LEU A 180 -6.05 -13.25 -12.20
CA LEU A 180 -7.09 -12.23 -12.40
C LEU A 180 -7.50 -12.14 -13.87
N VAL A 181 -6.52 -12.11 -14.78
CA VAL A 181 -6.79 -12.12 -16.23
C VAL A 181 -7.53 -13.40 -16.65
N SER A 182 -7.17 -14.54 -16.06
CA SER A 182 -7.80 -15.83 -16.40
C SER A 182 -9.18 -16.04 -15.77
N SER A 183 -9.56 -15.27 -14.75
CA SER A 183 -10.87 -15.39 -14.09
C SER A 183 -12.00 -14.72 -14.89
N GLY A 184 -11.66 -14.04 -16.00
CA GLY A 184 -12.62 -13.38 -16.89
C GLY A 184 -13.02 -11.97 -16.44
N VAL A 185 -12.29 -11.41 -15.47
CA VAL A 185 -12.45 -10.01 -15.07
C VAL A 185 -11.91 -9.09 -16.17
N SER A 186 -12.62 -8.00 -16.46
CA SER A 186 -12.19 -7.02 -17.46
C SER A 186 -10.91 -6.29 -17.02
N ILE A 187 -10.03 -6.00 -17.98
CA ILE A 187 -8.77 -5.28 -17.69
C ILE A 187 -9.00 -3.91 -17.04
N ASP A 188 -10.06 -3.20 -17.41
CA ASP A 188 -10.41 -1.91 -16.82
C ASP A 188 -10.73 -2.02 -15.32
N LYS A 189 -11.21 -3.19 -14.89
CA LYS A 189 -11.53 -3.46 -13.50
C LYS A 189 -10.27 -3.82 -12.70
N ILE A 190 -9.41 -4.66 -13.27
CA ILE A 190 -8.09 -5.00 -12.71
C ILE A 190 -7.23 -3.75 -12.52
N ASN A 191 -7.37 -2.75 -13.40
CA ASN A 191 -6.60 -1.52 -13.33
C ASN A 191 -7.26 -0.43 -12.46
N LEU A 192 -8.43 -0.69 -11.85
CA LEU A 192 -9.16 0.33 -11.10
C LEU A 192 -8.47 0.67 -9.77
N ASN A 193 -8.01 -0.34 -9.04
CA ASN A 193 -7.33 -0.22 -7.74
C ASN A 193 -5.93 -0.84 -7.75
N ASP A 194 -5.30 -0.94 -8.93
CA ASP A 194 -4.04 -1.65 -9.12
C ASP A 194 -2.92 -1.22 -8.15
N GLY A 195 -2.81 0.07 -7.84
CA GLY A 195 -1.84 0.54 -6.87
C GLY A 195 -2.14 0.14 -5.42
N ALA A 196 -3.41 0.02 -5.04
CA ALA A 196 -3.79 -0.48 -3.72
C ALA A 196 -3.61 -2.00 -3.61
N GLU A 197 -3.89 -2.73 -4.68
CA GLU A 197 -3.66 -4.18 -4.79
C GLU A 197 -2.17 -4.52 -4.76
N CYS A 198 -1.36 -3.76 -5.50
CA CYS A 198 0.10 -3.89 -5.52
C CYS A 198 0.69 -3.55 -4.15
N LEU A 199 0.16 -2.53 -3.45
CA LEU A 199 0.53 -2.24 -2.06
C LEU A 199 0.23 -3.43 -1.14
N TYR A 200 -0.96 -4.00 -1.23
CA TYR A 200 -1.35 -5.18 -0.46
C TYR A 200 -0.38 -6.34 -0.69
N LEU A 201 -0.10 -6.66 -1.95
CA LEU A 201 0.81 -7.73 -2.31
C LEU A 201 2.23 -7.47 -1.81
N THR A 202 2.73 -6.25 -1.97
CA THR A 202 4.05 -5.85 -1.47
C THR A 202 4.14 -6.11 0.03
N ILE A 203 3.21 -5.59 0.82
CA ILE A 203 3.21 -5.76 2.28
C ILE A 203 3.13 -7.25 2.65
N MET A 204 2.24 -8.01 2.02
CA MET A 204 2.01 -9.41 2.37
C MET A 204 3.12 -10.37 1.92
N THR A 205 3.98 -9.97 0.98
CA THR A 205 4.99 -10.87 0.38
C THR A 205 6.42 -10.52 0.75
N VAL A 206 6.78 -9.23 0.83
CA VAL A 206 8.18 -8.80 0.98
C VAL A 206 8.46 -8.06 2.28
N THR A 207 7.45 -7.77 3.10
CA THR A 207 7.62 -7.05 4.38
C THR A 207 7.36 -7.92 5.60
N GLY A 208 7.86 -7.48 6.75
CA GLY A 208 7.64 -8.12 8.05
C GLY A 208 8.13 -9.58 8.12
N ASP A 209 9.17 -9.95 7.37
CA ASP A 209 9.73 -11.30 7.29
C ASP A 209 8.69 -12.42 7.04
N GLY A 210 7.58 -12.09 6.36
CA GLY A 210 6.47 -13.02 6.11
C GLY A 210 5.38 -13.03 7.21
N GLU A 211 5.59 -12.32 8.31
CA GLU A 211 4.65 -12.19 9.44
C GLU A 211 3.79 -10.91 9.38
N ALA A 212 3.95 -10.10 8.33
CA ALA A 212 3.18 -8.85 8.14
C ALA A 212 1.67 -9.07 8.26
N ARG A 213 1.16 -10.23 7.87
CA ARG A 213 -0.26 -10.60 7.99
C ARG A 213 -0.81 -10.50 9.41
N THR A 214 0.00 -10.75 10.43
CA THR A 214 -0.43 -10.70 11.84
C THR A 214 -0.64 -9.28 12.35
N LEU A 215 -0.11 -8.26 11.64
CA LEU A 215 -0.17 -6.85 12.02
C LEU A 215 -1.49 -6.17 11.62
N PHE A 216 -2.26 -6.80 10.74
CA PHE A 216 -3.49 -6.29 10.16
C PHE A 216 -4.69 -7.11 10.60
N SER A 217 -5.78 -6.42 10.94
CA SER A 217 -7.04 -7.08 11.26
C SER A 217 -7.77 -7.47 9.98
N LYS A 218 -8.72 -8.42 10.09
CA LYS A 218 -9.59 -8.79 8.96
C LYS A 218 -10.42 -7.61 8.42
N GLN A 219 -10.64 -6.57 9.22
CA GLN A 219 -11.41 -5.41 8.79
C GLN A 219 -10.56 -4.44 7.96
N ASP A 220 -9.24 -4.53 8.05
CA ASP A 220 -8.30 -3.64 7.34
C ASP A 220 -8.02 -4.13 5.92
N ILE A 221 -8.56 -5.29 5.53
CA ILE A 221 -8.29 -5.97 4.27
C ILE A 221 -9.60 -6.38 3.63
N GLY A 222 -9.76 -6.14 2.34
CA GLY A 222 -10.88 -6.66 1.56
C GLY A 222 -10.72 -6.34 0.08
N ASP A 223 -11.67 -6.84 -0.72
CA ASP A 223 -11.75 -6.68 -2.17
C ASP A 223 -12.84 -5.62 -2.46
N VAL A 224 -12.43 -4.38 -2.69
CA VAL A 224 -13.30 -3.21 -2.77
C VAL A 224 -14.09 -3.18 -4.06
N ASP A 225 -13.48 -3.58 -5.18
CA ASP A 225 -14.13 -3.58 -6.49
C ASP A 225 -14.65 -4.95 -6.92
N SER A 226 -14.37 -6.02 -6.18
CA SER A 226 -14.77 -7.41 -6.48
C SER A 226 -14.09 -7.99 -7.72
N ASP A 227 -12.82 -7.68 -7.95
CA ASP A 227 -11.98 -8.26 -9.00
C ASP A 227 -11.23 -9.54 -8.54
N GLY A 228 -11.22 -9.81 -7.23
CA GLY A 228 -10.56 -10.94 -6.60
C GLY A 228 -9.12 -10.65 -6.13
N ALA A 229 -8.63 -9.43 -6.27
CA ALA A 229 -7.50 -8.89 -5.54
C ALA A 229 -7.97 -8.36 -4.17
N ASN A 230 -7.04 -8.12 -3.26
CA ASN A 230 -7.38 -7.51 -1.97
C ASN A 230 -6.58 -6.22 -1.86
N GLU A 231 -7.18 -5.24 -1.21
CA GLU A 231 -6.60 -3.96 -0.86
C GLU A 231 -6.59 -3.79 0.66
N PHE A 232 -5.79 -2.84 1.13
CA PHE A 232 -6.01 -2.29 2.47
C PHE A 232 -7.15 -1.29 2.43
N ILE A 233 -8.05 -1.35 3.42
CA ILE A 233 -9.26 -0.54 3.45
C ILE A 233 -9.19 0.47 4.59
N ASP A 234 -9.48 1.73 4.29
CA ASP A 234 -9.54 2.80 5.27
C ASP A 234 -10.81 2.73 6.16
N GLY A 235 -10.97 3.71 7.05
CA GLY A 235 -12.10 3.77 7.99
C GLY A 235 -13.46 4.00 7.32
N TRP A 236 -13.49 4.47 6.06
CA TRP A 236 -14.71 4.76 5.29
C TRP A 236 -15.03 3.68 4.27
N GLY A 237 -14.12 2.75 4.01
CA GLY A 237 -14.32 1.65 3.07
C GLY A 237 -13.59 1.83 1.74
N ASN A 238 -12.74 2.86 1.60
CA ASN A 238 -11.98 3.05 0.38
C ASN A 238 -10.64 2.31 0.43
N ALA A 239 -10.15 1.93 -0.75
CA ALA A 239 -8.82 1.36 -0.90
C ALA A 239 -7.72 2.39 -0.55
N ILE A 240 -6.72 1.96 0.21
CA ILE A 240 -5.51 2.70 0.51
C ILE A 240 -4.53 2.43 -0.61
N ALA A 241 -4.13 3.48 -1.32
CA ALA A 241 -3.19 3.40 -2.42
C ALA A 241 -1.83 4.00 -2.03
N TRP A 242 -0.86 3.85 -2.92
CA TRP A 242 0.46 4.42 -2.74
C TRP A 242 1.12 4.81 -4.05
N VAL A 243 2.13 5.67 -3.95
CA VAL A 243 3.07 5.97 -5.03
C VAL A 243 4.46 5.61 -4.54
N ARG A 244 5.18 4.75 -5.28
CA ARG A 244 6.52 4.33 -4.89
C ARG A 244 7.49 5.51 -4.87
N TRP A 245 7.46 6.32 -5.92
CA TRP A 245 8.31 7.49 -6.10
C TRP A 245 7.43 8.73 -6.35
N PRO A 246 6.94 9.38 -5.27
CA PRO A 246 5.98 10.48 -5.34
C PRO A 246 6.66 11.78 -5.81
N ALA A 247 6.94 11.84 -7.09
CA ALA A 247 7.61 12.96 -7.68
C ALA A 247 6.77 14.24 -7.58
N GLY A 248 7.40 15.37 -7.27
CA GLY A 248 6.70 16.64 -7.05
C GLY A 248 6.05 16.81 -5.67
N PHE A 249 6.09 15.79 -4.79
CA PHE A 249 5.65 15.93 -3.38
C PHE A 249 6.67 16.68 -2.49
N VAL A 250 7.80 17.09 -3.06
CA VAL A 250 8.91 17.77 -2.36
C VAL A 250 8.46 19.02 -1.57
N PRO A 251 7.62 19.94 -2.10
CA PRO A 251 7.24 21.16 -1.36
C PRO A 251 6.31 20.90 -0.17
N ARG A 252 5.69 19.71 -0.09
CA ARG A 252 4.72 19.33 0.96
C ARG A 252 5.27 18.25 1.89
N SER A 253 6.45 17.72 1.62
CA SER A 253 7.06 16.65 2.39
C SER A 253 7.75 17.20 3.65
N PRO A 254 7.47 16.66 4.84
CA PRO A 254 8.25 16.97 6.04
C PRO A 254 9.63 16.28 6.04
N LEU A 255 9.87 15.37 5.08
CA LEU A 255 11.09 14.57 4.97
C LEU A 255 12.11 15.15 3.99
N MET A 256 11.75 16.17 3.22
CA MET A 256 12.56 16.73 2.14
C MET A 256 12.56 18.25 2.22
N SER A 257 13.73 18.85 2.04
CA SER A 257 13.96 20.30 2.07
C SER A 257 14.01 20.96 0.68
N ALA A 258 13.89 20.17 -0.39
CA ALA A 258 14.10 20.58 -1.78
C ALA A 258 15.55 21.01 -2.11
N ASP A 259 16.50 20.68 -1.23
CA ASP A 259 17.93 20.89 -1.46
C ASP A 259 18.54 19.60 -2.04
N SER A 260 19.00 19.65 -3.29
CA SER A 260 19.57 18.49 -3.98
C SER A 260 20.85 17.94 -3.33
N GLY A 261 21.53 18.74 -2.52
CA GLY A 261 22.70 18.32 -1.77
C GLY A 261 22.36 17.56 -0.49
N ALA A 262 21.33 18.01 0.22
CA ALA A 262 20.88 17.42 1.49
C ALA A 262 19.90 16.25 1.28
N ASP A 263 19.08 16.32 0.25
CA ASP A 263 18.02 15.35 -0.07
C ASP A 263 18.42 14.43 -1.23
N HIS A 264 19.70 14.13 -1.40
CA HIS A 264 20.16 13.26 -2.48
C HIS A 264 19.63 11.82 -2.34
N ASP A 265 19.41 11.12 -3.46
CA ASP A 265 18.98 9.72 -3.49
C ASP A 265 19.95 8.82 -2.67
N PRO A 266 19.50 8.20 -1.58
CA PRO A 266 20.36 7.32 -0.76
C PRO A 266 20.86 6.09 -1.54
N LEU A 267 20.23 5.75 -2.67
CA LEU A 267 20.64 4.63 -3.51
C LEU A 267 21.80 4.98 -4.46
N ASP A 268 22.09 6.27 -4.66
CA ASP A 268 23.14 6.76 -5.56
C ASP A 268 24.41 7.21 -4.81
N VAL A 269 25.15 6.26 -4.24
CA VAL A 269 26.38 6.55 -3.47
C VAL A 269 27.39 7.42 -4.24
N TYR A 270 27.38 7.36 -5.57
CA TYR A 270 28.33 8.08 -6.44
C TYR A 270 27.80 9.41 -6.97
N ARG A 271 26.61 9.86 -6.55
CA ARG A 271 25.98 11.12 -6.98
C ARG A 271 25.97 11.26 -8.49
N ARG A 272 25.71 10.14 -9.15
CA ARG A 272 25.59 10.07 -10.58
C ARG A 272 24.46 11.01 -11.00
N ASP A 273 23.26 10.90 -10.47
CA ASP A 273 22.02 11.62 -10.85
C ASP A 273 22.01 13.16 -10.76
N GLN A 274 23.11 13.78 -10.35
CA GLN A 274 23.23 15.23 -10.21
C GLN A 274 23.33 15.97 -11.56
N PRO A 275 22.73 17.17 -11.69
CA PRO A 275 22.90 18.04 -12.85
C PRO A 275 24.38 18.35 -13.14
N GLY A 276 24.81 18.17 -14.39
CA GLY A 276 26.19 18.44 -14.84
C GLY A 276 27.11 17.22 -14.86
N THR A 277 26.72 16.08 -14.28
CA THR A 277 27.45 14.82 -14.43
C THR A 277 27.22 14.25 -15.84
N VAL A 278 28.23 14.33 -16.71
CA VAL A 278 28.16 13.77 -18.08
C VAL A 278 27.91 12.25 -18.01
N PRO A 279 26.83 11.73 -18.64
CA PRO A 279 26.59 10.30 -18.72
C PRO A 279 27.76 9.61 -19.43
N ALA A 280 28.14 8.43 -18.93
CA ALA A 280 29.09 7.63 -19.69
C ALA A 280 28.46 7.24 -21.03
N THR A 281 29.27 7.11 -22.08
CA THR A 281 28.81 6.72 -23.42
C THR A 281 29.14 5.25 -23.70
N GLY A 282 28.48 4.64 -24.69
CA GLY A 282 28.82 3.28 -25.15
C GLY A 282 28.06 2.15 -24.43
N PHE A 283 26.91 2.45 -23.82
CA PHE A 283 26.00 1.43 -23.31
C PHE A 283 25.33 0.64 -24.44
N HIS A 284 24.86 -0.57 -24.11
CA HIS A 284 23.99 -1.37 -24.98
C HIS A 284 22.72 -0.57 -25.33
N SER A 285 22.18 -0.77 -26.54
CA SER A 285 21.04 0.01 -27.07
C SER A 285 19.81 -0.01 -26.16
N SER A 286 19.52 -1.13 -25.50
CA SER A 286 18.40 -1.25 -24.57
C SER A 286 18.54 -0.39 -23.30
N ALA A 287 19.76 -0.05 -22.87
CA ALA A 287 19.99 0.77 -21.69
C ALA A 287 20.00 2.27 -21.99
N GLN A 288 20.25 2.67 -23.24
CA GLN A 288 20.40 4.08 -23.65
C GLN A 288 19.22 4.97 -23.23
N PRO A 289 17.93 4.57 -23.38
CA PRO A 289 16.80 5.40 -22.98
C PRO A 289 16.79 5.73 -21.48
N PHE A 290 17.10 4.74 -20.64
CA PHE A 290 17.12 4.90 -19.18
C PHE A 290 18.32 5.71 -18.71
N ILE A 291 19.49 5.53 -19.34
CA ILE A 291 20.69 6.33 -19.07
C ILE A 291 20.45 7.79 -19.41
N ALA A 292 19.73 8.08 -20.49
CA ALA A 292 19.38 9.46 -20.84
C ALA A 292 18.44 10.10 -19.80
N ARG A 293 17.57 9.31 -19.17
CA ARG A 293 16.60 9.74 -18.15
C ARG A 293 17.17 9.82 -16.74
N LEU A 294 18.34 9.23 -16.50
CA LEU A 294 19.05 9.30 -15.21
C LEU A 294 19.43 10.73 -14.78
N ARG A 295 19.26 11.71 -15.66
CA ARG A 295 19.63 13.12 -15.49
C ARG A 295 18.60 14.05 -16.10
N ASP A 296 17.45 14.15 -15.45
CA ASP A 296 16.55 15.28 -15.65
C ASP A 296 17.22 16.55 -15.06
N PRO A 297 17.07 17.75 -15.66
CA PRO A 297 17.47 19.02 -15.04
C PRO A 297 16.90 19.24 -13.62
N LEU A 298 15.84 18.52 -13.23
CA LEU A 298 15.37 18.46 -11.86
C LEU A 298 16.18 17.42 -11.08
N PRO A 299 16.99 17.82 -10.08
CA PRO A 299 17.85 16.91 -9.34
C PRO A 299 17.03 15.79 -8.69
N ALA A 300 17.52 14.55 -8.78
CA ALA A 300 16.88 13.41 -8.15
C ALA A 300 16.95 13.56 -6.64
N PHE A 301 15.78 13.64 -6.03
CA PHE A 301 15.63 13.74 -4.59
C PHE A 301 15.39 12.35 -3.99
N ARG A 302 15.64 12.21 -2.68
CA ARG A 302 15.20 11.09 -1.86
C ARG A 302 13.69 10.95 -1.98
N MET A 303 13.20 9.94 -2.69
CA MET A 303 11.75 9.71 -2.86
C MET A 303 11.28 8.56 -1.96
N PRO A 304 10.92 8.83 -0.68
CA PRO A 304 10.26 7.82 0.13
C PRO A 304 8.85 7.57 -0.43
N PRO A 305 8.34 6.32 -0.37
CA PRO A 305 6.99 6.02 -0.78
C PRO A 305 5.96 6.86 -0.03
N LEU A 306 4.91 7.26 -0.75
CA LEU A 306 3.77 8.00 -0.22
C LEU A 306 2.56 7.07 -0.17
N VAL A 307 2.12 6.73 1.03
CA VAL A 307 0.86 6.01 1.26
C VAL A 307 -0.25 7.01 1.58
N TYR A 308 -1.40 6.85 0.95
CA TYR A 308 -2.52 7.78 1.12
C TYR A 308 -3.88 7.08 1.12
N SER A 309 -4.88 7.76 1.68
CA SER A 309 -6.29 7.37 1.64
C SER A 309 -7.09 8.52 1.07
N SER A 310 -8.08 8.19 0.26
CA SER A 310 -9.00 9.17 -0.32
C SER A 310 -10.05 9.68 0.66
N GLY A 311 -10.08 9.17 1.90
CA GLY A 311 -10.92 9.70 2.98
C GLY A 311 -12.42 9.65 2.72
N PRO A 312 -13.23 10.41 3.47
CA PRO A 312 -14.70 10.36 3.38
C PRO A 312 -15.28 10.85 2.05
N ASP A 313 -14.56 11.70 1.32
CA ASP A 313 -14.96 12.24 0.02
C ASP A 313 -14.56 11.36 -1.15
N GLY A 314 -13.70 10.36 -0.92
CA GLY A 314 -13.25 9.43 -1.96
C GLY A 314 -12.32 10.08 -2.99
N ILE A 315 -11.81 11.29 -2.71
CA ILE A 315 -10.94 12.05 -3.59
C ILE A 315 -9.55 12.13 -2.96
N SER A 316 -8.55 11.52 -3.59
CA SER A 316 -7.16 11.56 -3.09
C SER A 316 -6.48 12.92 -3.33
N GLY A 317 -6.87 13.63 -4.40
CA GLY A 317 -6.21 14.86 -4.84
C GLY A 317 -4.74 14.66 -5.26
N ILE A 318 -4.32 13.41 -5.47
CA ILE A 318 -2.99 13.01 -5.94
C ILE A 318 -3.15 12.59 -7.39
N ASN A 319 -2.39 13.22 -8.28
CA ASN A 319 -2.33 12.84 -9.69
C ASN A 319 -1.38 11.65 -9.82
N THR A 320 -1.91 10.48 -10.10
CA THR A 320 -1.10 9.30 -10.49
C THR A 320 -0.99 9.24 -12.00
N THR A 321 -0.06 8.45 -12.55
CA THR A 321 0.20 8.36 -14.00
C THR A 321 -1.04 7.98 -14.84
N ASN A 322 -2.09 7.45 -14.19
CA ASN A 322 -3.39 7.10 -14.78
C ASN A 322 -4.42 8.26 -14.74
N ASP A 323 -4.16 9.34 -14.00
CA ASP A 323 -5.01 10.53 -13.96
C ASP A 323 -4.74 11.41 -15.19
N SER A 324 -5.76 11.51 -16.04
CA SER A 324 -5.76 12.27 -17.30
C SER A 324 -5.75 13.81 -17.14
N ILE A 325 -5.24 14.33 -16.02
CA ILE A 325 -5.26 15.76 -15.68
C ILE A 325 -3.98 16.50 -16.13
N MET A 326 -2.93 15.78 -16.53
CA MET A 326 -1.76 16.41 -17.15
C MET A 326 -2.06 16.74 -18.62
N ASP A 327 -2.19 18.03 -18.91
CA ASP A 327 -2.23 18.58 -20.28
C ASP A 327 -1.04 18.03 -21.07
N ALA A 328 -1.27 17.60 -22.32
CA ALA A 328 -0.40 16.74 -23.11
C ALA A 328 0.97 17.35 -23.54
N GLY A 329 1.48 18.38 -22.84
CA GLY A 329 2.67 19.15 -23.19
C GLY A 329 3.89 18.98 -22.27
N GLU A 330 3.73 18.65 -21.00
CA GLU A 330 4.85 18.49 -20.04
C GLU A 330 4.69 17.22 -19.21
N LYS A 331 5.04 16.08 -19.80
CA LYS A 331 5.33 14.87 -19.01
C LYS A 331 6.65 15.10 -18.28
N ILE A 332 6.60 15.65 -17.07
CA ILE A 332 7.76 15.64 -16.17
C ILE A 332 7.93 14.19 -15.69
N LEU A 333 8.74 13.42 -16.43
CA LEU A 333 9.01 12.01 -16.19
C LEU A 333 10.08 11.89 -15.11
N LEU A 334 9.66 12.09 -13.86
CA LEU A 334 10.53 12.00 -12.70
C LEU A 334 10.76 10.56 -12.23
N ASP A 335 10.04 9.59 -12.80
CA ASP A 335 10.45 8.20 -12.78
C ASP A 335 11.34 7.93 -14.01
N PRO A 336 12.63 7.59 -13.85
CA PRO A 336 13.47 7.22 -14.99
C PRO A 336 12.95 5.98 -15.76
N TYR A 337 11.98 5.26 -15.20
CA TYR A 337 11.30 4.10 -15.78
C TYR A 337 9.89 4.36 -16.33
N CYS A 338 9.29 5.55 -16.15
CA CYS A 338 8.01 5.91 -16.80
C CYS A 338 8.22 6.67 -18.12
#